data_AF-A0A068B7F0-F1
#
_entry.id   AF-A0A068B7F0-F1
#
_cell.length_a   1.000
_cell.length_b   1.000
_cell.length_c   1.000
_cell.angle_alpha   90.00
_cell.angle_beta   90.00
_cell.angle_gamma   90.00
#
_symmetry.space_group_name_H-M   'P 1'
#
loop_
_entity.id
_entity.type
_entity.pdbx_description
1 polymer ?
#
loop_
_entity_poly.entity_id
_entity_poly.type
_entity_poly.pdbx_seq_one_letter_code
_entity_poly.pdbx_strand_id
1 'polypeptide(L)'
;MVRPTFCLHHFLVSYLLIFTFSLNHVRATKKVVSVFLSKEHKLHTTRSWEFLGLRGNDINSAWQKGRFGENTIIANIDTGVWPESKSFSDRGIGPVPAKWRGGNICQINKLRGSNKVPCNRKLIGARFFNKAYESSNGKLPRSQQTARDFVGHGTHTLSTAGGNFVRGASIFGIGNGTIKGGSPRSRVATYKVCWSLTDAASCYGADVLAAIDQAISDGVDLISVSAGGASSTNSEEIFTDEISIGAFHALSRNILLVASAGNNGPTPGSVVNVAPWVFTVAASTLDRDFSSTITIGNEKITGASLFVNLPPNQSFTLVESTDAKFANATTRDARFCRPKTLDPAKVNGKIVSCVREGKIKSVTEGQEALSAGAKGMLLENQPKVNGRTLLSEPHVLSTVGFPQNHSRTKSARLDITATDSIKSGTIIRLSQAKTFYGIKPAPVMASFSSRGPNNIQPSILKPDVTAPGVNILAAYSLFASASNLLTDTRRGFPFNVMQGTSMSCPHVAGIAGLIKTLHPNWSPAAIKSAIMTTGIVSLITHTDTYIGAHPT
;
A
#
# COMPACT_ATOMS: atom_id res chain seq x y z
N MET A 1 12.87 -22.71 -30.88
CA MET A 1 12.04 -21.82 -31.72
C MET A 1 10.79 -21.43 -30.95
N VAL A 2 10.35 -20.18 -31.04
CA VAL A 2 9.11 -19.67 -30.42
C VAL A 2 8.26 -19.03 -31.51
N ARG A 3 6.93 -19.18 -31.46
CA ARG A 3 5.99 -18.52 -32.38
C ARG A 3 5.01 -17.63 -31.58
N PRO A 4 4.83 -16.35 -31.93
CA PRO A 4 3.82 -15.47 -31.35
C PRO A 4 2.47 -15.54 -32.09
N THR A 5 1.41 -14.98 -31.49
CA THR A 5 0.04 -14.93 -32.03
C THR A 5 -0.64 -13.62 -31.59
N PHE A 6 -1.43 -12.96 -32.47
CA PHE A 6 -2.05 -11.64 -32.22
C PHE A 6 -3.48 -11.52 -32.81
N CYS A 7 -4.32 -10.57 -32.32
CA CYS A 7 -5.65 -10.24 -32.89
C CYS A 7 -6.17 -8.84 -32.44
N LEU A 8 -7.24 -8.28 -33.06
CA LEU A 8 -7.65 -6.84 -32.98
C LEU A 8 -9.17 -6.56 -32.70
N HIS A 9 -9.57 -5.29 -32.41
CA HIS A 9 -10.97 -4.90 -32.07
C HIS A 9 -11.33 -3.39 -32.25
N HIS A 10 -12.61 -2.96 -32.00
CA HIS A 10 -13.08 -1.54 -32.13
C HIS A 10 -14.21 -1.06 -31.16
N PHE A 11 -14.58 0.25 -31.22
CA PHE A 11 -15.20 1.12 -30.16
C PHE A 11 -16.72 1.50 -30.37
N LEU A 12 -17.46 2.39 -29.65
CA LEU A 12 -17.20 3.66 -28.91
C LEU A 12 -18.22 3.97 -27.73
N VAL A 13 -18.37 5.23 -27.25
CA VAL A 13 -18.99 5.65 -25.94
C VAL A 13 -19.68 7.05 -25.97
N SER A 14 -20.53 7.45 -24.98
CA SER A 14 -21.14 8.81 -24.78
C SER A 14 -21.52 9.14 -23.28
N TYR A 15 -22.12 10.31 -22.98
CA TYR A 15 -22.13 10.98 -21.63
C TYR A 15 -23.46 11.67 -21.14
N LEU A 16 -23.42 12.36 -19.97
CA LEU A 16 -24.47 13.08 -19.19
C LEU A 16 -23.88 14.36 -18.50
N LEU A 17 -24.66 15.31 -17.94
CA LEU A 17 -24.20 16.59 -17.31
C LEU A 17 -24.91 17.04 -16.00
N ILE A 18 -24.26 17.90 -15.17
CA ILE A 18 -24.68 18.44 -13.84
C ILE A 18 -24.05 19.85 -13.57
N PHE A 19 -24.61 20.71 -12.70
CA PHE A 19 -24.00 21.98 -12.18
C PHE A 19 -24.25 22.26 -10.67
N THR A 20 -23.69 23.36 -10.12
CA THR A 20 -23.46 23.65 -8.67
C THR A 20 -23.80 25.10 -8.23
N PHE A 21 -24.01 25.41 -6.92
CA PHE A 21 -23.60 26.67 -6.22
C PHE A 21 -23.86 26.70 -4.67
N SER A 22 -23.84 27.89 -4.02
CA SER A 22 -23.40 28.15 -2.63
C SER A 22 -24.42 28.05 -1.47
N LEU A 23 -23.89 27.88 -0.23
CA LEU A 23 -24.62 27.48 0.99
C LEU A 23 -25.56 28.52 1.63
N ASN A 24 -25.23 29.81 1.62
CA ASN A 24 -25.96 30.79 2.46
C ASN A 24 -27.42 31.00 2.04
N HIS A 25 -27.78 30.70 0.79
CA HIS A 25 -29.17 30.72 0.32
C HIS A 25 -30.02 29.55 0.84
N VAL A 26 -29.40 28.40 1.18
CA VAL A 26 -30.14 27.15 1.48
C VAL A 26 -31.01 27.32 2.74
N ARG A 27 -30.47 27.95 3.78
CA ARG A 27 -31.09 28.07 5.12
C ARG A 27 -32.39 28.87 5.14
N ALA A 28 -32.67 29.67 4.11
CA ALA A 28 -33.89 30.50 4.00
C ALA A 28 -35.06 29.79 3.30
N THR A 29 -34.86 28.59 2.73
CA THR A 29 -35.89 27.92 1.92
C THR A 29 -36.88 27.12 2.77
N LYS A 30 -38.20 27.29 2.50
CA LYS A 30 -39.32 26.66 3.24
C LYS A 30 -39.45 25.12 3.09
N LYS A 31 -38.37 24.42 2.74
CA LYS A 31 -38.28 22.95 2.62
C LYS A 31 -37.05 22.33 3.33
N VAL A 32 -36.28 23.11 4.09
CA VAL A 32 -35.18 22.56 4.92
C VAL A 32 -35.76 21.94 6.19
N VAL A 33 -35.81 20.60 6.26
CA VAL A 33 -36.49 19.87 7.33
C VAL A 33 -35.76 19.94 8.68
N SER A 34 -34.42 20.00 8.70
CA SER A 34 -33.64 20.35 9.90
C SER A 34 -32.19 20.72 9.57
N VAL A 35 -31.53 21.42 10.51
CA VAL A 35 -30.07 21.63 10.55
C VAL A 35 -29.64 21.52 12.01
N PHE A 36 -28.65 20.67 12.32
CA PHE A 36 -28.16 20.44 13.69
C PHE A 36 -26.65 20.24 13.75
N LEU A 37 -26.03 20.51 14.92
CA LEU A 37 -24.60 20.29 15.13
C LEU A 37 -24.26 18.80 15.25
N SER A 38 -23.07 18.45 14.77
CA SER A 38 -22.52 17.09 14.85
C SER A 38 -22.16 16.68 16.29
N LYS A 39 -22.32 15.39 16.61
CA LYS A 39 -21.80 14.74 17.83
C LYS A 39 -20.82 13.62 17.45
N GLU A 40 -20.05 13.13 18.42
CA GLU A 40 -18.98 12.14 18.19
C GLU A 40 -19.52 10.71 17.97
N HIS A 41 -18.99 10.01 16.97
CA HIS A 41 -19.26 8.58 16.71
C HIS A 41 -17.98 7.84 16.28
N LYS A 42 -17.89 6.53 16.58
CA LYS A 42 -16.73 5.66 16.26
C LYS A 42 -17.19 4.34 15.64
N LEU A 43 -16.69 3.96 14.45
CA LEU A 43 -16.62 2.56 13.98
C LEU A 43 -15.80 2.41 12.67
N HIS A 44 -14.47 2.46 12.77
CA HIS A 44 -13.63 2.78 11.60
C HIS A 44 -12.52 1.77 11.31
N THR A 45 -12.23 1.62 10.01
CA THR A 45 -10.89 1.27 9.53
C THR A 45 -9.91 2.21 10.17
N THR A 46 -8.76 1.67 10.55
CA THR A 46 -7.88 2.29 11.53
C THR A 46 -7.34 3.68 11.12
N ARG A 47 -7.50 4.11 9.85
CA ARG A 47 -7.94 5.48 9.49
C ARG A 47 -8.41 5.62 8.03
N SER A 48 -7.71 4.99 7.07
CA SER A 48 -7.68 5.41 5.65
C SER A 48 -9.03 5.71 4.98
N TRP A 49 -10.06 4.89 5.21
CA TRP A 49 -11.37 5.11 4.57
C TRP A 49 -12.18 6.27 5.16
N GLU A 50 -12.00 6.62 6.45
CA GLU A 50 -12.62 7.82 7.04
C GLU A 50 -12.05 9.11 6.43
N PHE A 51 -10.75 9.07 6.13
CA PHE A 51 -9.97 10.14 5.52
C PHE A 51 -10.40 10.35 4.06
N LEU A 52 -10.76 9.27 3.36
CA LEU A 52 -11.46 9.29 2.07
C LEU A 52 -12.98 9.60 2.19
N GLY A 53 -13.45 10.07 3.34
CA GLY A 53 -14.86 10.45 3.56
C GLY A 53 -15.85 9.27 3.71
N LEU A 54 -15.41 8.03 3.54
CA LEU A 54 -16.24 6.84 3.78
C LEU A 54 -16.36 6.58 5.28
N ARG A 55 -17.41 7.16 5.88
CA ARG A 55 -17.72 7.08 7.31
C ARG A 55 -19.01 6.31 7.57
N GLY A 56 -19.01 5.62 8.71
CA GLY A 56 -20.21 5.13 9.41
C GLY A 56 -21.18 4.23 8.64
N ASN A 57 -22.33 4.07 9.29
CA ASN A 57 -23.60 3.61 8.70
C ASN A 57 -24.51 4.83 8.49
N ASP A 58 -23.95 5.97 8.09
CA ASP A 58 -24.75 7.16 7.79
C ASP A 58 -25.67 6.86 6.61
N ILE A 59 -26.95 7.21 6.74
CA ILE A 59 -28.04 6.82 5.81
C ILE A 59 -27.77 7.24 4.34
N ASN A 60 -26.85 8.20 4.15
CA ASN A 60 -26.44 8.73 2.85
C ASN A 60 -25.02 8.39 2.42
N SER A 61 -24.27 7.55 3.16
CA SER A 61 -22.88 7.22 2.84
C SER A 61 -22.76 6.43 1.53
N ALA A 62 -21.63 6.58 0.83
CA ALA A 62 -21.39 5.85 -0.42
C ALA A 62 -21.28 4.32 -0.18
N TRP A 63 -20.94 3.88 1.04
CA TRP A 63 -21.09 2.48 1.42
C TRP A 63 -22.53 2.00 1.38
N GLN A 64 -23.49 2.73 1.96
CA GLN A 64 -24.89 2.29 1.93
C GLN A 64 -25.48 2.36 0.51
N LYS A 65 -25.22 3.45 -0.22
CA LYS A 65 -25.65 3.62 -1.62
C LYS A 65 -25.09 2.51 -2.51
N GLY A 66 -23.78 2.24 -2.42
CA GLY A 66 -23.12 1.12 -3.11
C GLY A 66 -23.30 -0.24 -2.45
N ARG A 67 -24.25 -0.43 -1.52
CA ARG A 67 -24.54 -1.69 -0.79
C ARG A 67 -23.28 -2.41 -0.25
N PHE A 68 -22.29 -1.64 0.20
CA PHE A 68 -20.97 -2.09 0.66
C PHE A 68 -20.19 -2.93 -0.37
N GLY A 69 -20.51 -2.84 -1.67
CA GLY A 69 -19.90 -3.63 -2.74
C GLY A 69 -20.61 -4.97 -3.01
N GLU A 70 -21.81 -5.18 -2.46
CA GLU A 70 -22.51 -6.47 -2.49
C GLU A 70 -22.71 -7.03 -3.91
N ASN A 71 -22.24 -8.27 -4.08
CA ASN A 71 -22.27 -9.05 -5.33
C ASN A 71 -21.40 -8.52 -6.49
N THR A 72 -20.65 -7.44 -6.28
CA THR A 72 -19.48 -7.13 -7.10
C THR A 72 -18.32 -8.07 -6.72
N ILE A 73 -17.57 -8.53 -7.71
CA ILE A 73 -16.47 -9.50 -7.60
C ILE A 73 -15.15 -8.79 -7.91
N ILE A 74 -14.26 -8.69 -6.93
CA ILE A 74 -12.94 -8.04 -7.05
C ILE A 74 -11.85 -9.11 -7.00
N ALA A 75 -11.02 -9.19 -8.04
CA ALA A 75 -9.83 -10.03 -8.06
C ALA A 75 -8.57 -9.25 -7.66
N ASN A 76 -7.62 -9.89 -6.98
CA ASN A 76 -6.22 -9.45 -7.00
C ASN A 76 -5.33 -10.42 -7.76
N ILE A 77 -4.29 -9.86 -8.39
CA ILE A 77 -3.21 -10.58 -9.07
C ILE A 77 -1.92 -10.23 -8.33
N ASP A 78 -1.41 -11.18 -7.54
CA ASP A 78 -0.54 -10.88 -6.38
C ASP A 78 0.21 -12.14 -5.85
N THR A 79 0.68 -12.11 -4.59
CA THR A 79 1.30 -13.25 -3.86
C THR A 79 0.30 -14.30 -3.34
N GLY A 80 -0.99 -14.11 -3.59
CA GLY A 80 -2.09 -15.01 -3.17
C GLY A 80 -2.92 -14.44 -2.02
N VAL A 81 -3.49 -15.34 -1.19
CA VAL A 81 -4.27 -14.94 0.01
C VAL A 81 -3.98 -15.82 1.23
N TRP A 82 -4.09 -15.26 2.44
CA TRP A 82 -4.23 -16.01 3.69
C TRP A 82 -5.72 -16.15 4.08
N PRO A 83 -6.40 -17.26 3.71
CA PRO A 83 -7.86 -17.36 3.74
C PRO A 83 -8.45 -17.46 5.15
N GLU A 84 -7.68 -17.90 6.14
CA GLU A 84 -8.12 -17.94 7.55
C GLU A 84 -8.17 -16.55 8.21
N SER A 85 -7.79 -15.48 7.50
CA SER A 85 -7.96 -14.12 7.99
C SER A 85 -9.44 -13.77 8.17
N LYS A 86 -9.77 -13.11 9.30
CA LYS A 86 -11.12 -12.62 9.60
C LYS A 86 -11.67 -11.68 8.51
N SER A 87 -10.80 -11.01 7.75
CA SER A 87 -11.19 -10.16 6.61
C SER A 87 -11.83 -10.93 5.46
N PHE A 88 -11.66 -12.25 5.40
CA PHE A 88 -12.27 -13.13 4.40
C PHE A 88 -13.33 -14.06 5.01
N SER A 89 -13.84 -13.72 6.21
CA SER A 89 -15.01 -14.36 6.78
C SER A 89 -16.28 -14.03 5.99
N ASP A 90 -17.08 -15.05 5.68
CA ASP A 90 -18.37 -14.93 4.99
C ASP A 90 -19.58 -14.79 5.94
N ARG A 91 -19.33 -14.45 7.21
CA ARG A 91 -20.41 -14.09 8.15
C ARG A 91 -21.17 -12.87 7.62
N GLY A 92 -22.47 -13.01 7.41
CA GLY A 92 -23.33 -11.96 6.86
C GLY A 92 -23.20 -11.74 5.35
N ILE A 93 -22.59 -12.67 4.62
CA ILE A 93 -22.48 -12.65 3.15
C ILE A 93 -23.46 -13.67 2.56
N GLY A 94 -24.15 -13.32 1.47
CA GLY A 94 -25.15 -14.18 0.80
C GLY A 94 -24.55 -15.33 -0.04
N PRO A 95 -25.38 -16.09 -0.78
CA PRO A 95 -24.89 -17.11 -1.74
C PRO A 95 -24.01 -16.46 -2.82
N VAL A 96 -23.14 -17.24 -3.47
CA VAL A 96 -22.22 -16.73 -4.52
C VAL A 96 -23.05 -16.22 -5.73
N PRO A 97 -22.72 -15.06 -6.34
CA PRO A 97 -23.49 -14.53 -7.47
C PRO A 97 -23.43 -15.46 -8.69
N ALA A 98 -24.57 -15.72 -9.34
CA ALA A 98 -24.68 -16.65 -10.47
C ALA A 98 -23.84 -16.27 -11.72
N LYS A 99 -23.33 -15.03 -11.79
CA LYS A 99 -22.39 -14.59 -12.85
C LYS A 99 -20.95 -15.12 -12.68
N TRP A 100 -20.61 -15.68 -11.51
CA TRP A 100 -19.31 -16.27 -11.22
C TRP A 100 -19.14 -17.61 -11.96
N ARG A 101 -18.09 -17.72 -12.76
CA ARG A 101 -17.80 -18.89 -13.61
C ARG A 101 -16.56 -19.67 -13.18
N GLY A 102 -15.76 -19.16 -12.24
CA GLY A 102 -14.63 -19.88 -11.65
C GLY A 102 -15.00 -21.12 -10.81
N GLY A 103 -16.31 -21.40 -10.65
CA GLY A 103 -16.83 -22.58 -9.97
C GLY A 103 -16.38 -22.68 -8.52
N ASN A 104 -16.12 -23.92 -8.07
CA ASN A 104 -15.63 -24.23 -6.72
C ASN A 104 -14.09 -24.30 -6.64
N ILE A 105 -13.35 -23.68 -7.59
CA ILE A 105 -11.90 -23.85 -7.70
C ILE A 105 -11.18 -23.08 -6.59
N CYS A 106 -10.62 -23.85 -5.66
CA CYS A 106 -9.85 -23.36 -4.53
C CYS A 106 -8.49 -24.07 -4.44
N GLN A 107 -7.51 -23.59 -5.20
CA GLN A 107 -6.13 -24.13 -5.23
C GLN A 107 -5.31 -23.70 -3.99
N ILE A 108 -5.90 -23.76 -2.80
CA ILE A 108 -5.23 -23.46 -1.53
C ILE A 108 -5.11 -24.75 -0.71
N ASN A 109 -3.88 -25.07 -0.30
CA ASN A 109 -3.61 -26.13 0.66
C ASN A 109 -4.30 -25.87 2.02
N LYS A 110 -4.95 -26.90 2.55
CA LYS A 110 -5.52 -26.87 3.91
C LYS A 110 -4.39 -26.81 4.95
N LEU A 111 -4.63 -26.14 6.08
CA LEU A 111 -3.72 -26.20 7.22
C LEU A 111 -3.73 -27.61 7.83
N ARG A 112 -2.61 -28.05 8.43
CA ARG A 112 -2.47 -29.37 9.06
C ARG A 112 -3.58 -29.55 10.13
N GLY A 113 -4.34 -30.64 10.02
CA GLY A 113 -5.49 -30.93 10.89
C GLY A 113 -6.82 -30.25 10.49
N SER A 114 -6.85 -29.40 9.46
CA SER A 114 -8.09 -28.79 8.97
C SER A 114 -8.68 -29.57 7.79
N ASN A 115 -9.91 -30.06 7.96
CA ASN A 115 -10.69 -30.65 6.86
C ASN A 115 -11.42 -29.60 6.00
N LYS A 116 -11.51 -28.34 6.45
CA LYS A 116 -12.29 -27.28 5.78
C LYS A 116 -11.65 -26.86 4.45
N VAL A 117 -12.48 -26.66 3.42
CA VAL A 117 -12.05 -25.99 2.16
C VAL A 117 -11.78 -24.50 2.46
N PRO A 118 -10.63 -23.92 2.10
CA PRO A 118 -10.31 -22.55 2.54
C PRO A 118 -11.19 -21.45 1.92
N CYS A 119 -11.68 -21.66 0.70
CA CYS A 119 -12.62 -20.76 0.02
C CYS A 119 -14.04 -20.89 0.60
N ASN A 120 -14.81 -19.81 0.52
CA ASN A 120 -16.11 -19.64 1.16
C ASN A 120 -16.96 -18.62 0.38
N ARG A 121 -18.12 -18.17 0.90
CA ARG A 121 -18.98 -17.22 0.16
C ARG A 121 -18.41 -15.80 0.06
N LYS A 122 -17.32 -15.48 0.75
CA LYS A 122 -16.56 -14.21 0.67
C LYS A 122 -15.34 -14.34 -0.25
N LEU A 123 -14.44 -15.29 0.03
CA LEU A 123 -13.35 -15.70 -0.86
C LEU A 123 -13.84 -16.81 -1.78
N ILE A 124 -14.36 -16.45 -2.96
CA ILE A 124 -15.14 -17.36 -3.82
C ILE A 124 -14.28 -18.17 -4.80
N GLY A 125 -13.02 -17.78 -5.01
CA GLY A 125 -12.09 -18.47 -5.90
C GLY A 125 -10.63 -18.19 -5.53
N ALA A 126 -9.78 -19.18 -5.74
CA ALA A 126 -8.34 -19.04 -5.54
C ALA A 126 -7.57 -19.91 -6.53
N ARG A 127 -6.69 -19.29 -7.31
CA ARG A 127 -5.85 -19.94 -8.33
C ARG A 127 -4.39 -19.52 -8.20
N PHE A 128 -3.46 -20.30 -8.77
CA PHE A 128 -2.07 -19.90 -8.91
C PHE A 128 -1.51 -20.22 -10.31
N PHE A 129 -0.54 -19.42 -10.74
CA PHE A 129 0.14 -19.48 -12.04
C PHE A 129 1.64 -19.36 -11.77
N ASN A 130 2.38 -20.35 -12.25
CA ASN A 130 3.80 -20.56 -11.97
C ASN A 130 4.54 -21.13 -13.19
N LYS A 131 3.94 -21.15 -14.39
CA LYS A 131 4.54 -21.81 -15.55
C LYS A 131 5.73 -21.02 -16.07
N ALA A 132 5.60 -19.71 -16.14
CA ALA A 132 6.70 -18.83 -16.50
C ALA A 132 7.74 -18.79 -15.37
N TYR A 133 7.30 -18.65 -14.11
CA TYR A 133 8.19 -18.72 -12.96
C TYR A 133 9.05 -20.00 -12.94
N GLU A 134 8.45 -21.19 -13.05
CA GLU A 134 9.18 -22.47 -13.01
C GLU A 134 10.08 -22.68 -14.23
N SER A 135 9.76 -22.07 -15.38
CA SER A 135 10.62 -22.09 -16.56
C SER A 135 11.93 -21.31 -16.37
N SER A 136 11.92 -20.26 -15.54
CA SER A 136 13.09 -19.39 -15.29
C SER A 136 13.83 -19.71 -13.98
N ASN A 137 13.16 -20.29 -12.99
CA ASN A 137 13.70 -20.50 -11.62
C ASN A 137 13.77 -21.98 -11.20
N GLY A 138 13.31 -22.90 -12.06
CA GLY A 138 13.11 -24.30 -11.69
C GLY A 138 11.81 -24.54 -10.93
N LYS A 139 11.45 -25.83 -10.75
CA LYS A 139 10.16 -26.24 -10.17
C LYS A 139 10.01 -25.83 -8.71
N LEU A 140 8.83 -25.30 -8.36
CA LEU A 140 8.50 -24.99 -6.97
C LEU A 140 8.29 -26.28 -6.17
N PRO A 141 8.65 -26.30 -4.87
CA PRO A 141 8.27 -27.38 -3.97
C PRO A 141 6.74 -27.57 -3.97
N ARG A 142 6.27 -28.82 -3.97
CA ARG A 142 4.83 -29.15 -4.00
C ARG A 142 4.04 -28.61 -2.79
N SER A 143 4.72 -28.28 -1.70
CA SER A 143 4.16 -27.57 -0.53
C SER A 143 3.88 -26.08 -0.78
N GLN A 144 4.56 -25.47 -1.76
CA GLN A 144 4.42 -24.06 -2.15
C GLN A 144 3.51 -23.85 -3.37
N GLN A 145 3.27 -24.89 -4.18
CA GLN A 145 2.29 -24.91 -5.30
C GLN A 145 0.84 -24.80 -4.78
N THR A 146 0.50 -23.61 -4.31
CA THR A 146 -0.75 -23.24 -3.64
C THR A 146 -0.96 -21.72 -3.76
N ALA A 147 -2.20 -21.28 -3.91
CA ALA A 147 -2.62 -19.88 -3.88
C ALA A 147 -2.57 -19.26 -2.46
N ARG A 148 -2.07 -20.02 -1.46
CA ARG A 148 -1.75 -19.50 -0.12
C ARG A 148 -0.64 -18.46 -0.19
N ASP A 149 -0.86 -17.36 0.51
CA ASP A 149 0.10 -16.27 0.66
C ASP A 149 1.12 -16.56 1.78
N PHE A 150 2.39 -16.61 1.42
CA PHE A 150 3.52 -16.79 2.34
C PHE A 150 4.29 -15.48 2.61
N VAL A 151 3.93 -14.39 1.91
CA VAL A 151 4.60 -13.07 1.97
C VAL A 151 3.72 -12.03 2.65
N GLY A 152 2.40 -12.19 2.62
CA GLY A 152 1.43 -11.29 3.26
C GLY A 152 0.97 -10.12 2.38
N HIS A 153 1.67 -9.82 1.28
CA HIS A 153 1.35 -8.71 0.36
C HIS A 153 -0.05 -8.88 -0.26
N GLY A 154 -0.33 -10.02 -0.91
CA GLY A 154 -1.65 -10.28 -1.50
C GLY A 154 -2.79 -10.36 -0.49
N THR A 155 -2.51 -10.79 0.74
CA THR A 155 -3.46 -10.72 1.86
C THR A 155 -3.78 -9.26 2.23
N HIS A 156 -2.77 -8.39 2.22
CA HIS A 156 -2.88 -6.97 2.53
C HIS A 156 -3.64 -6.20 1.44
N THR A 157 -3.31 -6.43 0.17
CA THR A 157 -3.97 -5.77 -0.97
C THR A 157 -5.44 -6.21 -1.10
N LEU A 158 -5.74 -7.51 -1.06
CA LEU A 158 -7.11 -8.02 -1.21
C LEU A 158 -8.01 -7.62 -0.03
N SER A 159 -7.46 -7.58 1.19
CA SER A 159 -8.22 -7.09 2.36
C SER A 159 -8.40 -5.57 2.37
N THR A 160 -7.49 -4.81 1.73
CA THR A 160 -7.66 -3.37 1.50
C THR A 160 -8.75 -3.09 0.46
N ALA A 161 -8.84 -3.86 -0.63
CA ALA A 161 -9.89 -3.67 -1.63
C ALA A 161 -11.26 -4.16 -1.13
N GLY A 162 -11.32 -5.36 -0.56
CA GLY A 162 -12.55 -6.08 -0.27
C GLY A 162 -12.59 -6.82 1.06
N GLY A 163 -11.83 -6.43 2.09
CA GLY A 163 -11.91 -7.06 3.41
C GLY A 163 -13.25 -6.81 4.12
N ASN A 164 -13.79 -7.82 4.79
CA ASN A 164 -14.93 -7.69 5.71
C ASN A 164 -14.52 -6.91 6.99
N PHE A 165 -15.49 -6.48 7.81
CA PHE A 165 -15.26 -5.72 9.04
C PHE A 165 -14.63 -6.58 10.15
N VAL A 166 -13.42 -6.24 10.60
CA VAL A 166 -12.69 -6.95 11.67
C VAL A 166 -12.31 -5.98 12.80
N ARG A 167 -13.00 -6.10 13.94
CA ARG A 167 -12.76 -5.31 15.17
C ARG A 167 -11.51 -5.76 15.92
N GLY A 168 -10.92 -4.85 16.70
CA GLY A 168 -9.73 -5.12 17.51
C GLY A 168 -8.44 -5.27 16.68
N ALA A 169 -8.41 -4.66 15.50
CA ALA A 169 -7.28 -4.77 14.59
C ALA A 169 -6.17 -3.77 14.98
N SER A 170 -4.97 -4.29 15.26
CA SER A 170 -3.76 -3.55 15.62
C SER A 170 -2.52 -4.37 15.24
N ILE A 171 -1.35 -3.74 15.23
CA ILE A 171 -0.05 -4.43 15.26
C ILE A 171 0.78 -3.87 16.42
N PHE A 172 1.40 -4.74 17.22
CA PHE A 172 2.10 -4.39 18.47
C PHE A 172 1.24 -3.54 19.44
N GLY A 173 -0.09 -3.68 19.41
CA GLY A 173 -1.05 -2.85 20.16
C GLY A 173 -1.37 -1.49 19.54
N ILE A 174 -0.64 -1.07 18.51
CA ILE A 174 -0.75 0.24 17.85
C ILE A 174 -1.74 0.18 16.68
N GLY A 175 -2.43 1.30 16.43
CA GLY A 175 -3.42 1.43 15.36
C GLY A 175 -4.76 0.74 15.63
N ASN A 176 -5.10 0.51 16.90
CA ASN A 176 -6.31 -0.20 17.31
C ASN A 176 -7.60 0.37 16.69
N GLY A 177 -8.36 -0.47 15.99
CA GLY A 177 -9.65 -0.12 15.41
C GLY A 177 -10.36 -1.29 14.73
N THR A 178 -11.06 -1.03 13.61
CA THR A 178 -11.88 -2.01 12.88
C THR A 178 -11.56 -2.01 11.39
N ILE A 179 -10.56 -2.78 10.93
CA ILE A 179 -10.26 -2.82 9.48
C ILE A 179 -11.44 -3.36 8.67
N LYS A 180 -11.52 -2.91 7.41
CA LYS A 180 -12.40 -3.36 6.33
C LYS A 180 -11.81 -2.84 5.02
N GLY A 181 -12.25 -3.38 3.89
CA GLY A 181 -11.89 -2.85 2.56
C GLY A 181 -12.80 -1.71 2.11
N GLY A 182 -12.54 -1.21 0.90
CA GLY A 182 -13.41 -0.23 0.24
C GLY A 182 -14.78 -0.79 -0.09
N SER A 183 -14.84 -2.08 -0.45
CA SER A 183 -16.08 -2.83 -0.69
C SER A 183 -16.24 -4.01 0.29
N PRO A 184 -16.67 -3.80 1.56
CA PRO A 184 -16.68 -4.87 2.57
C PRO A 184 -17.55 -6.09 2.27
N ARG A 185 -18.62 -5.95 1.46
CA ARG A 185 -19.54 -7.02 1.03
C ARG A 185 -19.28 -7.54 -0.38
N SER A 186 -18.23 -7.08 -1.07
CA SER A 186 -17.83 -7.69 -2.35
C SER A 186 -17.48 -9.16 -2.17
N ARG A 187 -17.49 -9.90 -3.26
CA ARG A 187 -16.79 -11.18 -3.34
C ARG A 187 -15.34 -10.89 -3.71
N VAL A 188 -14.43 -11.69 -3.16
CA VAL A 188 -13.01 -11.61 -3.50
C VAL A 188 -12.53 -12.91 -4.13
N ALA A 189 -11.65 -12.80 -5.10
CA ALA A 189 -10.93 -13.91 -5.71
C ALA A 189 -9.44 -13.58 -5.77
N THR A 190 -8.58 -14.58 -5.73
CA THR A 190 -7.12 -14.38 -5.82
C THR A 190 -6.50 -15.22 -6.91
N TYR A 191 -5.57 -14.62 -7.65
CA TYR A 191 -4.82 -15.23 -8.73
C TYR A 191 -3.34 -14.99 -8.42
N LYS A 192 -2.69 -15.99 -7.82
CA LYS A 192 -1.31 -15.89 -7.37
C LYS A 192 -0.35 -16.05 -8.55
N VAL A 193 0.44 -15.02 -8.82
CA VAL A 193 1.45 -15.00 -9.91
C VAL A 193 2.83 -14.56 -9.45
N CYS A 194 2.91 -13.99 -8.24
CA CYS A 194 4.12 -13.42 -7.66
C CYS A 194 4.70 -14.38 -6.61
N TRP A 195 5.98 -14.74 -6.76
CA TRP A 195 6.62 -15.78 -5.96
C TRP A 195 7.87 -15.27 -5.23
N SER A 196 7.90 -15.41 -3.90
CA SER A 196 9.05 -15.19 -3.00
C SER A 196 8.73 -15.78 -1.61
N LEU A 197 9.73 -15.80 -0.72
CA LEU A 197 9.61 -16.16 0.70
C LEU A 197 9.98 -14.99 1.64
N THR A 198 10.29 -13.81 1.09
CA THR A 198 10.80 -12.64 1.83
C THR A 198 10.05 -11.37 1.43
N ASP A 199 10.52 -10.69 0.40
CA ASP A 199 9.83 -9.64 -0.38
C ASP A 199 10.54 -9.57 -1.75
N ALA A 200 10.15 -8.64 -2.62
CA ALA A 200 10.48 -8.64 -4.05
C ALA A 200 10.04 -9.97 -4.70
N ALA A 201 8.72 -10.18 -4.75
CA ALA A 201 8.14 -11.35 -5.37
C ALA A 201 8.22 -11.27 -6.90
N SER A 202 8.83 -12.27 -7.53
CA SER A 202 8.96 -12.34 -8.98
C SER A 202 7.60 -12.67 -9.61
N CYS A 203 6.96 -11.66 -10.19
CA CYS A 203 5.74 -11.78 -10.98
C CYS A 203 6.14 -11.88 -12.46
N TYR A 204 6.04 -13.07 -13.07
CA TYR A 204 6.41 -13.24 -14.49
C TYR A 204 5.24 -12.85 -15.40
N GLY A 205 5.49 -11.99 -16.38
CA GLY A 205 4.46 -11.37 -17.22
C GLY A 205 3.50 -12.37 -17.88
N ALA A 206 3.99 -13.48 -18.43
CA ALA A 206 3.13 -14.54 -18.96
C ALA A 206 2.25 -15.25 -17.91
N ASP A 207 2.70 -15.40 -16.66
CA ASP A 207 1.84 -15.88 -15.55
C ASP A 207 0.83 -14.79 -15.12
N VAL A 208 1.20 -13.50 -15.21
CA VAL A 208 0.30 -12.35 -15.01
C VAL A 208 -0.80 -12.31 -16.08
N LEU A 209 -0.47 -12.47 -17.36
CA LEU A 209 -1.44 -12.48 -18.46
C LEU A 209 -2.44 -13.64 -18.30
N ALA A 210 -1.95 -14.84 -17.99
CA ALA A 210 -2.79 -16.01 -17.76
C ALA A 210 -3.74 -15.81 -16.55
N ALA A 211 -3.31 -15.09 -15.52
CA ALA A 211 -4.18 -14.70 -14.40
C ALA A 211 -5.24 -13.65 -14.80
N ILE A 212 -4.89 -12.66 -15.63
CA ILE A 212 -5.86 -11.67 -16.13
C ILE A 212 -6.91 -12.36 -17.00
N ASP A 213 -6.51 -13.18 -17.97
CA ASP A 213 -7.42 -13.92 -18.84
C ASP A 213 -8.33 -14.87 -18.05
N GLN A 214 -7.78 -15.65 -17.11
CA GLN A 214 -8.59 -16.52 -16.26
C GLN A 214 -9.55 -15.73 -15.36
N ALA A 215 -9.19 -14.53 -14.89
CA ALA A 215 -10.09 -13.68 -14.11
C ALA A 215 -11.24 -13.12 -14.96
N ILE A 216 -10.97 -12.71 -16.21
CA ILE A 216 -11.98 -12.31 -17.20
C ILE A 216 -12.93 -13.50 -17.47
N SER A 217 -12.37 -14.69 -17.70
CA SER A 217 -13.11 -15.93 -17.94
C SER A 217 -13.99 -16.30 -16.73
N ASP A 218 -13.46 -16.21 -15.51
CA ASP A 218 -14.15 -16.50 -14.24
C ASP A 218 -15.28 -15.48 -13.92
N GLY A 219 -15.35 -14.34 -14.61
CA GLY A 219 -16.47 -13.39 -14.51
C GLY A 219 -16.34 -12.39 -13.37
N VAL A 220 -15.12 -11.91 -13.10
CA VAL A 220 -14.88 -10.80 -12.16
C VAL A 220 -15.44 -9.49 -12.70
N ASP A 221 -15.70 -8.50 -11.84
CA ASP A 221 -16.10 -7.15 -12.26
C ASP A 221 -14.91 -6.17 -12.30
N LEU A 222 -13.94 -6.37 -11.40
CA LEU A 222 -12.72 -5.56 -11.29
C LEU A 222 -11.49 -6.44 -11.03
N ILE A 223 -10.35 -5.99 -11.54
CA ILE A 223 -9.03 -6.58 -11.31
C ILE A 223 -8.13 -5.53 -10.65
N SER A 224 -7.45 -5.89 -9.55
CA SER A 224 -6.45 -5.06 -8.87
C SER A 224 -5.06 -5.69 -9.04
N VAL A 225 -4.16 -4.99 -9.72
CA VAL A 225 -2.78 -5.44 -9.98
C VAL A 225 -1.80 -4.57 -9.20
N SER A 226 -1.36 -5.06 -8.04
CA SER A 226 -0.36 -4.39 -7.20
C SER A 226 1.09 -4.75 -7.61
N ALA A 227 1.32 -4.80 -8.92
CA ALA A 227 2.57 -5.11 -9.60
C ALA A 227 2.74 -4.21 -10.84
N GLY A 228 3.87 -4.31 -11.54
CA GLY A 228 4.19 -3.56 -12.76
C GLY A 228 5.55 -3.94 -13.31
N GLY A 229 5.78 -3.70 -14.60
CA GLY A 229 7.09 -3.88 -15.25
C GLY A 229 8.10 -2.79 -14.90
N ALA A 230 9.11 -2.61 -15.76
CA ALA A 230 10.01 -1.45 -15.70
C ALA A 230 9.33 -0.18 -16.23
N SER A 231 9.97 0.98 -16.04
CA SER A 231 9.62 2.21 -16.76
C SER A 231 10.38 2.27 -18.08
N SER A 232 9.68 2.45 -19.19
CA SER A 232 10.24 2.38 -20.54
C SER A 232 9.92 3.62 -21.37
N THR A 233 10.64 3.78 -22.48
CA THR A 233 10.44 4.81 -23.51
C THR A 233 10.08 4.19 -24.87
N ASN A 234 10.03 2.86 -25.01
CA ASN A 234 9.64 2.21 -26.26
C ASN A 234 8.12 2.31 -26.47
N SER A 235 7.69 2.88 -27.59
CA SER A 235 6.28 3.01 -27.95
C SER A 235 5.59 1.66 -28.17
N GLU A 236 6.33 0.63 -28.56
CA GLU A 236 5.81 -0.74 -28.72
C GLU A 236 5.43 -1.38 -27.39
N GLU A 237 5.91 -0.88 -26.24
CA GLU A 237 5.75 -1.58 -24.96
C GLU A 237 4.30 -1.62 -24.46
N ILE A 238 3.44 -0.71 -24.91
CA ILE A 238 1.98 -0.82 -24.68
C ILE A 238 1.38 -2.08 -25.33
N PHE A 239 2.04 -2.66 -26.34
CA PHE A 239 1.63 -3.86 -27.06
C PHE A 239 2.44 -5.12 -26.68
N THR A 240 3.43 -5.01 -25.79
CA THR A 240 4.22 -6.15 -25.26
C THR A 240 4.11 -6.34 -23.75
N ASP A 241 3.81 -5.29 -22.97
CA ASP A 241 3.53 -5.38 -21.53
C ASP A 241 2.25 -6.20 -21.28
N GLU A 242 2.39 -7.31 -20.55
CA GLU A 242 1.30 -8.23 -20.30
C GLU A 242 0.16 -7.64 -19.46
N ILE A 243 0.45 -6.64 -18.61
CA ILE A 243 -0.58 -5.92 -17.86
C ILE A 243 -1.40 -5.04 -18.80
N SER A 244 -0.77 -4.33 -19.73
CA SER A 244 -1.42 -3.55 -20.79
C SER A 244 -2.30 -4.43 -21.69
N ILE A 245 -1.76 -5.53 -22.21
CA ILE A 245 -2.49 -6.48 -23.07
C ILE A 245 -3.71 -7.05 -22.31
N GLY A 246 -3.50 -7.56 -21.09
CA GLY A 246 -4.58 -8.10 -20.27
C GLY A 246 -5.64 -7.05 -19.91
N ALA A 247 -5.22 -5.81 -19.62
CA ALA A 247 -6.14 -4.71 -19.33
C ALA A 247 -6.97 -4.28 -20.55
N PHE A 248 -6.41 -4.36 -21.77
CA PHE A 248 -7.16 -4.13 -23.00
C PHE A 248 -8.26 -5.19 -23.20
N HIS A 249 -7.92 -6.46 -22.98
CA HIS A 249 -8.92 -7.54 -23.01
C HIS A 249 -9.97 -7.40 -21.90
N ALA A 250 -9.59 -6.99 -20.69
CA ALA A 250 -10.52 -6.70 -19.59
C ALA A 250 -11.50 -5.57 -19.96
N LEU A 251 -10.99 -4.46 -20.54
CA LEU A 251 -11.81 -3.37 -21.04
C LEU A 251 -12.81 -3.87 -22.10
N SER A 252 -12.38 -4.73 -23.04
CA SER A 252 -13.23 -5.36 -24.06
C SER A 252 -14.32 -6.29 -23.50
N ARG A 253 -14.32 -6.53 -22.18
CA ARG A 253 -15.29 -7.35 -21.44
C ARG A 253 -15.98 -6.58 -20.31
N ASN A 254 -15.93 -5.24 -20.33
CA ASN A 254 -16.57 -4.35 -19.35
C ASN A 254 -15.99 -4.48 -17.91
N ILE A 255 -14.74 -4.94 -17.79
CA ILE A 255 -14.00 -5.15 -16.53
C ILE A 255 -12.97 -4.04 -16.38
N LEU A 256 -12.92 -3.42 -15.19
CA LEU A 256 -11.93 -2.38 -14.88
C LEU A 256 -10.68 -3.00 -14.26
N LEU A 257 -9.53 -2.79 -14.90
CA LEU A 257 -8.22 -3.11 -14.31
C LEU A 257 -7.60 -1.85 -13.69
N VAL A 258 -7.41 -1.91 -12.37
CA VAL A 258 -6.71 -0.91 -11.56
C VAL A 258 -5.30 -1.43 -11.28
N ALA A 259 -4.28 -0.60 -11.48
CA ALA A 259 -2.89 -0.97 -11.28
C ALA A 259 -2.10 0.08 -10.49
N SER A 260 -1.01 -0.35 -9.86
CA SER A 260 -0.15 0.53 -9.07
C SER A 260 0.79 1.36 -9.97
N ALA A 261 1.06 2.63 -9.63
CA ALA A 261 1.91 3.51 -10.45
C ALA A 261 3.42 3.20 -10.42
N GLY A 262 3.89 2.40 -9.46
CA GLY A 262 5.31 2.10 -9.22
C GLY A 262 5.89 2.83 -8.01
N ASN A 263 6.98 2.28 -7.47
CA ASN A 263 7.64 2.75 -6.24
C ASN A 263 9.03 3.36 -6.53
N ASN A 264 9.22 3.87 -7.75
CA ASN A 264 10.52 4.26 -8.29
C ASN A 264 10.75 5.79 -8.28
N GLY A 265 9.80 6.57 -7.74
CA GLY A 265 9.94 8.02 -7.53
C GLY A 265 11.09 8.41 -6.58
N PRO A 266 11.39 9.71 -6.42
CA PRO A 266 10.64 10.85 -6.94
C PRO A 266 10.97 11.22 -8.40
N THR A 267 11.89 10.52 -9.06
CA THR A 267 12.34 10.77 -10.44
C THR A 267 11.17 10.96 -11.42
N PRO A 268 11.15 12.02 -12.26
CA PRO A 268 10.21 12.14 -13.37
C PRO A 268 10.30 10.95 -14.34
N GLY A 269 9.20 10.63 -15.00
CA GLY A 269 9.12 9.53 -15.97
C GLY A 269 9.30 8.12 -15.37
N SER A 270 9.15 7.97 -14.06
CA SER A 270 9.31 6.69 -13.34
C SER A 270 8.01 5.88 -13.21
N VAL A 271 6.89 6.38 -13.76
CA VAL A 271 5.58 5.72 -13.73
C VAL A 271 5.52 4.51 -14.67
N VAL A 272 4.94 3.43 -14.16
CA VAL A 272 4.70 2.17 -14.90
C VAL A 272 3.20 1.93 -15.05
N ASN A 273 2.81 0.86 -15.76
CA ASN A 273 1.40 0.56 -16.07
C ASN A 273 0.72 1.75 -16.80
N VAL A 274 1.41 2.34 -17.79
CA VAL A 274 1.07 3.64 -18.40
C VAL A 274 0.00 3.58 -19.50
N ALA A 275 -0.50 2.40 -19.85
CA ALA A 275 -1.50 2.26 -20.91
C ALA A 275 -2.81 3.04 -20.60
N PRO A 276 -3.48 3.66 -21.59
CA PRO A 276 -4.61 4.56 -21.34
C PRO A 276 -5.81 3.89 -20.64
N TRP A 277 -6.05 2.63 -20.99
CA TRP A 277 -7.13 1.78 -20.48
C TRP A 277 -6.89 1.21 -19.07
N VAL A 278 -5.64 1.23 -18.59
CA VAL A 278 -5.31 0.93 -17.19
C VAL A 278 -5.66 2.13 -16.31
N PHE A 279 -6.16 1.88 -15.09
CA PHE A 279 -6.34 2.92 -14.08
C PHE A 279 -5.16 2.89 -13.08
N THR A 280 -4.22 3.82 -13.25
CA THR A 280 -2.88 3.82 -12.65
C THR A 280 -2.84 4.70 -11.41
N VAL A 281 -2.51 4.12 -10.25
CA VAL A 281 -2.75 4.75 -8.94
C VAL A 281 -1.46 5.09 -8.20
N ALA A 282 -1.28 6.39 -7.89
CA ALA A 282 -0.19 6.94 -7.09
C ALA A 282 -0.41 6.73 -5.57
N ALA A 283 0.64 6.91 -4.77
CA ALA A 283 0.58 6.76 -3.31
C ALA A 283 0.76 8.10 -2.58
N SER A 284 -0.13 8.37 -1.62
CA SER A 284 -0.01 9.48 -0.68
C SER A 284 -0.07 9.03 0.78
N THR A 285 0.30 9.92 1.70
CA THR A 285 -0.02 9.81 3.12
C THR A 285 -1.53 9.99 3.38
N LEU A 286 -1.91 9.80 4.64
CA LEU A 286 -3.20 10.14 5.22
C LEU A 286 -2.96 10.84 6.57
N ASP A 287 -4.01 11.36 7.21
CA ASP A 287 -3.91 12.15 8.45
C ASP A 287 -3.60 11.35 9.74
N ARG A 288 -2.97 10.18 9.64
CA ARG A 288 -2.59 9.34 10.80
C ARG A 288 -1.19 8.76 10.64
N ASP A 289 -0.36 9.05 11.63
CA ASP A 289 0.95 8.44 11.83
C ASP A 289 1.01 7.51 13.05
N PHE A 290 2.02 6.64 13.04
CA PHE A 290 2.47 5.89 14.20
C PHE A 290 3.85 6.44 14.58
N SER A 291 3.99 7.00 15.79
CA SER A 291 5.14 7.84 16.11
C SER A 291 5.67 7.62 17.53
N SER A 292 6.98 7.79 17.70
CA SER A 292 7.69 7.87 18.98
C SER A 292 8.40 9.22 19.11
N THR A 293 8.63 9.66 20.33
CA THR A 293 9.42 10.86 20.64
C THR A 293 10.83 10.47 21.04
N ILE A 294 11.81 10.94 20.27
CA ILE A 294 13.23 10.99 20.65
C ILE A 294 13.39 12.21 21.57
N THR A 295 14.01 12.05 22.74
CA THR A 295 14.39 13.16 23.63
C THR A 295 15.91 13.27 23.68
N ILE A 296 16.44 14.48 23.50
CA ILE A 296 17.87 14.78 23.49
C ILE A 296 18.10 16.02 24.37
N GLY A 297 18.57 15.81 25.61
CA GLY A 297 18.54 16.87 26.62
C GLY A 297 17.12 17.43 26.80
N ASN A 298 16.93 18.70 26.46
CA ASN A 298 15.62 19.37 26.48
C ASN A 298 14.84 19.25 25.16
N GLU A 299 15.50 18.92 24.04
CA GLU A 299 14.88 18.83 22.72
C GLU A 299 14.04 17.55 22.56
N LYS A 300 12.99 17.63 21.73
CA LYS A 300 12.06 16.53 21.47
C LYS A 300 11.73 16.46 19.98
N ILE A 301 12.11 15.35 19.35
CA ILE A 301 11.88 15.07 17.93
C ILE A 301 10.86 13.95 17.81
N THR A 302 9.79 14.17 17.04
CA THR A 302 8.81 13.13 16.72
C THR A 302 9.21 12.41 15.44
N GLY A 303 9.41 11.10 15.52
CA GLY A 303 9.70 10.24 14.36
C GLY A 303 8.72 9.07 14.24
N ALA A 304 8.64 8.45 13.07
CA ALA A 304 7.77 7.32 12.79
C ALA A 304 8.26 6.02 13.47
N SER A 305 7.34 5.24 14.04
CA SER A 305 7.64 3.98 14.72
C SER A 305 6.37 3.16 14.94
N LEU A 306 6.43 1.83 14.74
CA LEU A 306 5.35 0.91 15.16
C LEU A 306 5.52 0.37 16.57
N PHE A 307 6.72 0.37 17.14
CA PHE A 307 6.96 -0.03 18.52
C PHE A 307 8.33 0.47 19.00
N VAL A 308 8.39 0.79 20.28
CA VAL A 308 9.64 0.96 21.03
C VAL A 308 9.48 0.13 22.29
N ASN A 309 10.26 -0.95 22.37
CA ASN A 309 10.31 -1.86 23.52
C ASN A 309 11.57 -1.59 24.34
N LEU A 310 11.69 -0.35 24.83
CA LEU A 310 12.73 0.11 25.75
C LEU A 310 12.04 0.77 26.96
N PRO A 311 12.63 0.71 28.18
CA PRO A 311 12.04 1.34 29.34
C PRO A 311 11.90 2.87 29.12
N PRO A 312 10.69 3.47 29.29
CA PRO A 312 10.44 4.86 28.86
C PRO A 312 11.34 5.93 29.50
N ASN A 313 11.97 5.62 30.64
CA ASN A 313 12.83 6.52 31.40
C ASN A 313 14.32 6.14 31.32
N GLN A 314 14.69 5.09 30.57
CA GLN A 314 16.10 4.71 30.39
C GLN A 314 16.73 5.52 29.25
N SER A 315 17.84 6.18 29.57
CA SER A 315 18.71 6.83 28.59
C SER A 315 19.70 5.84 27.99
N PHE A 316 20.04 6.04 26.71
CA PHE A 316 21.02 5.25 25.97
C PHE A 316 21.99 6.18 25.24
N THR A 317 23.26 5.78 25.16
CA THR A 317 24.23 6.44 24.28
C THR A 317 23.91 6.10 22.82
N LEU A 318 23.90 7.11 21.95
CA LEU A 318 23.89 6.95 20.50
C LEU A 318 25.31 6.70 19.97
N VAL A 319 25.43 5.90 18.93
CA VAL A 319 26.64 5.83 18.09
C VAL A 319 26.25 5.98 16.62
N GLU A 320 26.97 6.80 15.86
CA GLU A 320 26.82 6.85 14.41
C GLU A 320 27.37 5.56 13.80
N SER A 321 26.61 4.97 12.87
CA SER A 321 26.98 3.74 12.18
C SER A 321 28.34 3.79 11.47
N THR A 322 28.77 4.98 11.05
CA THR A 322 30.08 5.23 10.45
C THR A 322 31.25 5.15 11.43
N ASP A 323 31.07 5.53 12.69
CA ASP A 323 32.09 5.40 13.74
C ASP A 323 32.10 3.96 14.28
N ALA A 324 30.90 3.39 14.40
CA ALA A 324 30.63 2.03 14.80
C ALA A 324 31.06 0.95 13.79
N LYS A 325 31.62 1.33 12.62
CA LYS A 325 31.97 0.38 11.56
C LYS A 325 33.18 -0.51 11.91
N PHE A 326 33.24 -1.71 11.31
CA PHE A 326 34.48 -2.48 11.24
C PHE A 326 35.56 -1.77 10.41
N ALA A 327 36.84 -2.08 10.66
CA ALA A 327 37.96 -1.47 9.94
C ALA A 327 37.85 -1.66 8.40
N ASN A 328 37.52 -2.88 7.96
CA ASN A 328 37.36 -3.27 6.56
C ASN A 328 36.03 -2.87 5.90
N ALA A 329 35.01 -2.47 6.66
CA ALA A 329 33.73 -2.02 6.11
C ALA A 329 33.88 -0.61 5.50
N THR A 330 33.26 -0.34 4.35
CA THR A 330 33.30 1.03 3.78
C THR A 330 32.39 1.97 4.59
N THR A 331 32.76 3.25 4.65
CA THR A 331 31.92 4.29 5.30
C THR A 331 30.55 4.41 4.64
N ARG A 332 30.42 4.11 3.34
CA ARG A 332 29.13 4.08 2.63
C ARG A 332 28.25 2.93 3.13
N ASP A 333 28.80 1.72 3.19
CA ASP A 333 28.02 0.53 3.55
C ASP A 333 27.62 0.55 5.03
N ALA A 334 28.53 1.01 5.89
CA ALA A 334 28.26 1.23 7.30
C ALA A 334 27.20 2.31 7.54
N ARG A 335 27.26 3.45 6.83
CA ARG A 335 26.23 4.52 6.90
C ARG A 335 24.82 4.00 6.63
N PHE A 336 24.68 3.01 5.74
CA PHE A 336 23.41 2.36 5.42
C PHE A 336 23.13 1.11 6.28
N CYS A 337 23.94 0.84 7.32
CA CYS A 337 23.84 -0.35 8.18
C CYS A 337 23.61 -1.64 7.38
N ARG A 338 24.38 -1.81 6.30
CA ARG A 338 24.35 -3.01 5.46
C ARG A 338 24.90 -4.22 6.24
N PRO A 339 24.49 -5.46 5.89
CA PRO A 339 24.92 -6.65 6.62
C PRO A 339 26.44 -6.79 6.77
N LYS A 340 26.90 -7.09 7.98
CA LYS A 340 28.32 -7.28 8.37
C LYS A 340 29.20 -6.02 8.23
N THR A 341 28.66 -4.84 8.53
CA THR A 341 29.39 -3.57 8.53
C THR A 341 29.63 -2.99 9.92
N LEU A 342 28.78 -3.30 10.89
CA LEU A 342 28.84 -2.76 12.25
C LEU A 342 29.66 -3.65 13.20
N ASP A 343 30.56 -3.03 13.96
CA ASP A 343 31.41 -3.66 14.96
C ASP A 343 30.65 -3.83 16.30
N PRO A 344 30.39 -5.06 16.76
CA PRO A 344 29.68 -5.30 18.01
C PRO A 344 30.36 -4.71 19.24
N ALA A 345 31.70 -4.58 19.26
CA ALA A 345 32.42 -3.97 20.38
C ALA A 345 32.10 -2.47 20.50
N LYS A 346 31.67 -1.83 19.41
CA LYS A 346 31.27 -0.41 19.38
C LYS A 346 29.77 -0.21 19.55
N VAL A 347 28.94 -1.17 19.12
CA VAL A 347 27.46 -1.05 19.08
C VAL A 347 26.75 -1.66 20.29
N ASN A 348 27.29 -2.72 20.90
CA ASN A 348 26.57 -3.48 21.93
C ASN A 348 26.07 -2.57 23.08
N GLY A 349 24.78 -2.68 23.41
CA GLY A 349 24.14 -1.90 24.47
C GLY A 349 23.68 -0.49 24.09
N LYS A 350 24.09 0.04 22.94
CA LYS A 350 23.79 1.41 22.48
C LYS A 350 22.55 1.46 21.57
N ILE A 351 22.16 2.68 21.19
CA ILE A 351 21.33 2.90 20.00
C ILE A 351 22.28 3.30 18.86
N VAL A 352 22.02 2.83 17.63
CA VAL A 352 22.80 3.20 16.43
C VAL A 352 22.02 4.16 15.54
N SER A 353 22.65 5.20 14.99
CA SER A 353 22.07 6.00 13.89
C SER A 353 22.46 5.41 12.55
N CYS A 354 21.47 4.97 11.78
CA CYS A 354 21.59 4.45 10.43
C CYS A 354 20.90 5.42 9.46
N VAL A 355 21.41 5.55 8.24
CA VAL A 355 20.70 6.22 7.16
C VAL A 355 19.89 5.19 6.38
N ARG A 356 18.64 5.50 6.07
CA ARG A 356 17.74 4.65 5.28
C ARG A 356 18.22 4.52 3.85
N GLU A 357 18.48 3.29 3.38
CA GLU A 357 18.81 3.06 1.97
C GLU A 357 17.54 2.89 1.11
N GLY A 358 16.53 2.17 1.62
CA GLY A 358 15.38 1.75 0.82
C GLY A 358 14.30 2.82 0.58
N LYS A 359 13.66 2.76 -0.60
CA LYS A 359 12.54 3.64 -0.97
C LYS A 359 11.24 3.32 -0.23
N ILE A 360 10.89 2.04 -0.08
CA ILE A 360 9.64 1.59 0.56
C ILE A 360 9.82 0.68 1.79
N LYS A 361 11.04 0.22 2.08
CA LYS A 361 11.33 -0.73 3.16
C LYS A 361 12.77 -0.54 3.65
N SER A 362 12.97 -0.62 4.96
CA SER A 362 14.22 -0.24 5.67
C SER A 362 14.53 -1.14 6.88
N VAL A 363 13.82 -2.28 7.02
CA VAL A 363 13.99 -3.20 8.17
C VAL A 363 15.31 -3.97 8.18
N THR A 364 15.98 -4.06 7.03
CA THR A 364 17.31 -4.69 6.85
C THR A 364 18.38 -4.01 7.69
N GLU A 365 18.38 -2.68 7.69
CA GLU A 365 19.25 -1.82 8.50
C GLU A 365 19.07 -2.12 10.01
N GLY A 366 17.84 -2.39 10.42
CA GLY A 366 17.52 -2.83 11.79
C GLY A 366 17.99 -4.25 12.11
N GLN A 367 18.11 -5.13 11.12
CA GLN A 367 18.63 -6.48 11.34
C GLN A 367 20.15 -6.46 11.58
N GLU A 368 20.90 -5.63 10.85
CA GLU A 368 22.31 -5.41 11.14
C GLU A 368 22.51 -4.79 12.53
N ALA A 369 21.75 -3.75 12.86
CA ALA A 369 21.78 -3.12 14.19
C ALA A 369 21.53 -4.15 15.32
N LEU A 370 20.53 -5.01 15.18
CA LEU A 370 20.23 -6.07 16.14
C LEU A 370 21.35 -7.12 16.20
N SER A 371 21.90 -7.53 15.06
CA SER A 371 23.00 -8.49 14.99
C SER A 371 24.32 -7.96 15.58
N ALA A 372 24.55 -6.65 15.57
CA ALA A 372 25.65 -5.98 16.26
C ALA A 372 25.37 -5.66 17.75
N GLY A 373 24.23 -6.10 18.30
CA GLY A 373 23.89 -5.96 19.73
C GLY A 373 23.26 -4.61 20.14
N ALA A 374 22.77 -3.81 19.19
CA ALA A 374 22.08 -2.56 19.50
C ALA A 374 20.78 -2.82 20.28
N LYS A 375 20.45 -1.91 21.21
CA LYS A 375 19.15 -1.89 21.92
C LYS A 375 18.05 -1.23 21.09
N GLY A 376 18.43 -0.38 20.14
CA GLY A 376 17.52 0.26 19.20
C GLY A 376 18.25 0.91 18.03
N MET A 377 17.47 1.48 17.11
CA MET A 377 17.99 2.19 15.93
C MET A 377 17.28 3.54 15.77
N LEU A 378 18.04 4.59 15.49
CA LEU A 378 17.54 5.79 14.84
C LEU A 378 17.75 5.65 13.32
N LEU A 379 16.75 6.03 12.53
CA LEU A 379 16.78 5.86 11.08
C LEU A 379 16.54 7.17 10.33
N GLU A 380 17.59 7.67 9.67
CA GLU A 380 17.59 8.96 8.97
C GLU A 380 17.12 8.83 7.52
N ASN A 381 16.05 9.54 7.15
CA ASN A 381 15.61 9.70 5.78
C ASN A 381 16.63 10.50 4.94
N GLN A 382 17.10 9.96 3.82
CA GLN A 382 17.89 10.74 2.84
C GLN A 382 16.99 11.81 2.17
N PRO A 383 17.31 13.12 2.25
CA PRO A 383 16.42 14.16 1.72
C PRO A 383 16.14 14.01 0.22
N LYS A 384 17.16 13.68 -0.59
CA LYS A 384 17.04 13.53 -2.05
C LYS A 384 16.31 12.25 -2.52
N VAL A 385 16.01 11.29 -1.64
CA VAL A 385 15.45 9.97 -2.00
C VAL A 385 14.15 9.67 -1.25
N ASN A 386 14.16 9.89 0.07
CA ASN A 386 13.02 9.66 0.95
C ASN A 386 12.22 10.94 1.22
N GLY A 387 12.81 12.12 1.00
CA GLY A 387 12.21 13.41 1.31
C GLY A 387 11.61 13.44 2.72
N ARG A 388 10.42 14.05 2.84
CA ARG A 388 9.63 14.08 4.08
C ARG A 388 8.80 12.80 4.33
N THR A 389 8.95 11.74 3.52
CA THR A 389 8.13 10.51 3.64
C THR A 389 8.69 9.57 4.71
N LEU A 390 8.24 9.74 5.95
CA LEU A 390 8.55 8.82 7.06
C LEU A 390 7.72 7.54 6.94
N LEU A 391 8.33 6.39 7.27
CA LEU A 391 7.68 5.08 7.26
C LEU A 391 7.64 4.53 8.69
N SER A 392 6.49 3.99 9.07
CA SER A 392 6.30 3.29 10.34
C SER A 392 6.46 1.80 10.07
N GLU A 393 7.70 1.30 10.14
CA GLU A 393 8.01 -0.08 9.73
C GLU A 393 8.09 -1.08 10.91
N PRO A 394 7.75 -2.36 10.68
CA PRO A 394 7.82 -3.44 11.66
C PRO A 394 9.25 -4.01 11.81
N HIS A 395 10.22 -3.15 12.17
CA HIS A 395 11.62 -3.52 12.42
C HIS A 395 11.79 -4.68 13.42
N VAL A 396 12.98 -5.30 13.44
CA VAL A 396 13.29 -6.38 14.40
C VAL A 396 13.65 -5.90 15.81
N LEU A 397 14.07 -4.63 15.93
CA LEU A 397 14.33 -3.94 17.20
C LEU A 397 13.61 -2.58 17.28
N SER A 398 13.58 -1.99 18.48
CA SER A 398 13.02 -0.66 18.75
C SER A 398 13.62 0.39 17.81
N THR A 399 12.81 0.93 16.89
CA THR A 399 13.29 1.83 15.83
C THR A 399 12.45 3.09 15.74
N VAL A 400 13.09 4.24 15.49
CA VAL A 400 12.41 5.51 15.22
C VAL A 400 13.01 6.18 13.97
N GLY A 401 12.19 6.34 12.92
CA GLY A 401 12.57 6.96 11.66
C GLY A 401 12.25 8.46 11.62
N PHE A 402 13.19 9.31 11.19
CA PHE A 402 13.07 10.76 11.26
C PHE A 402 13.75 11.46 10.06
N PRO A 403 13.41 12.73 9.74
CA PRO A 403 14.01 13.43 8.61
C PRO A 403 15.45 13.85 8.92
N GLN A 404 16.38 13.62 7.99
CA GLN A 404 17.74 14.16 8.09
C GLN A 404 17.70 15.68 7.86
N ASN A 405 18.17 16.45 8.86
CA ASN A 405 18.12 17.91 8.81
C ASN A 405 19.18 18.49 7.87
N HIS A 406 18.75 19.32 6.91
CA HIS A 406 19.60 20.37 6.35
C HIS A 406 19.35 21.67 7.11
N SER A 407 20.43 22.35 7.52
CA SER A 407 20.34 23.59 8.28
C SER A 407 19.88 24.78 7.43
N ARG A 408 19.07 25.66 8.03
CA ARG A 408 18.69 27.01 7.57
C ARG A 408 18.00 27.15 6.20
N THR A 409 16.68 27.03 6.20
CA THR A 409 15.81 28.06 5.59
C THR A 409 14.69 28.44 6.57
N LYS A 410 14.54 29.74 6.88
CA LYS A 410 13.36 30.23 7.61
C LYS A 410 12.20 30.31 6.61
N SER A 411 11.31 29.33 6.62
CA SER A 411 10.02 29.38 5.93
C SER A 411 8.92 28.90 6.88
N ALA A 412 7.76 29.55 6.86
CA ALA A 412 6.86 29.57 8.01
C ALA A 412 6.01 28.29 8.17
N ARG A 413 5.77 27.92 9.44
CA ARG A 413 4.75 26.96 9.91
C ARG A 413 5.00 25.47 9.60
N LEU A 414 6.17 24.97 9.98
CA LEU A 414 6.30 23.61 10.55
C LEU A 414 7.66 23.49 11.26
N ASP A 415 7.75 24.11 12.44
CA ASP A 415 9.00 24.25 13.19
C ASP A 415 9.48 22.92 13.79
N ILE A 416 10.34 22.22 13.04
CA ILE A 416 11.27 21.22 13.56
C ILE A 416 12.66 21.87 13.55
N THR A 417 12.90 22.72 14.54
CA THR A 417 14.22 23.32 14.79
C THR A 417 14.95 22.52 15.87
N ALA A 418 15.85 21.66 15.42
CA ALA A 418 16.87 20.93 16.19
C ALA A 418 18.14 20.92 15.31
N THR A 419 18.93 21.99 15.28
CA THR A 419 20.10 22.21 16.15
C THR A 419 20.98 20.96 16.29
N ASP A 420 22.18 21.06 15.69
CA ASP A 420 23.26 20.06 15.59
C ASP A 420 22.93 18.67 15.02
N SER A 421 23.88 18.13 14.25
CA SER A 421 23.86 16.73 13.81
C SER A 421 23.92 15.80 15.03
N ILE A 422 23.08 14.78 15.10
CA ILE A 422 23.03 13.87 16.24
C ILE A 422 24.24 12.93 16.22
N LYS A 423 25.28 13.29 16.99
CA LYS A 423 26.60 12.65 16.93
C LYS A 423 26.72 11.39 17.79
N SER A 424 27.75 10.59 17.50
CA SER A 424 28.26 9.60 18.46
C SER A 424 28.50 10.20 19.85
N GLY A 425 28.07 9.48 20.89
CA GLY A 425 28.17 9.91 22.28
C GLY A 425 26.94 10.67 22.80
N THR A 426 26.05 11.17 21.93
CA THR A 426 24.81 11.83 22.36
C THR A 426 23.95 10.91 23.22
N ILE A 427 23.48 11.39 24.37
CA ILE A 427 22.58 10.65 25.25
C ILE A 427 21.12 10.92 24.84
N ILE A 428 20.39 9.86 24.51
CA ILE A 428 19.01 9.94 24.01
C ILE A 428 18.06 9.03 24.81
N ARG A 429 16.77 9.34 24.77
CA ARG A 429 15.70 8.54 25.37
C ARG A 429 14.51 8.46 24.42
N LEU A 430 13.96 7.26 24.23
CA LEU A 430 12.83 7.02 23.32
C LEU A 430 11.53 6.80 24.09
N SER A 431 10.43 7.40 23.65
CA SER A 431 9.10 7.05 24.17
C SER A 431 8.59 5.74 23.57
N GLN A 432 7.66 5.07 24.26
CA GLN A 432 6.76 4.14 23.59
C GLN A 432 6.10 4.82 22.38
N ALA A 433 5.96 4.08 21.28
CA ALA A 433 5.26 4.56 20.10
C ALA A 433 3.74 4.67 20.36
N LYS A 434 3.06 5.56 19.65
CA LYS A 434 1.60 5.82 19.76
C LYS A 434 1.00 6.12 18.39
N THR A 435 -0.32 5.97 18.27
CA THR A 435 -1.06 6.42 17.08
C THR A 435 -1.52 7.86 17.26
N PHE A 436 -1.28 8.70 16.25
CA PHE A 436 -1.73 10.09 16.21
C PHE A 436 -2.66 10.31 15.01
N TYR A 437 -3.62 11.22 15.13
CA TYR A 437 -4.65 11.50 14.12
C TYR A 437 -4.79 13.01 13.88
N GLY A 438 -5.28 13.41 12.71
CA GLY A 438 -5.40 14.81 12.32
C GLY A 438 -4.07 15.46 11.92
N ILE A 439 -3.08 14.65 11.54
CA ILE A 439 -1.77 15.12 11.06
C ILE A 439 -1.95 16.01 9.83
N LYS A 440 -1.20 17.12 9.76
CA LYS A 440 -1.21 18.08 8.66
C LYS A 440 0.22 18.49 8.25
N PRO A 441 0.47 18.74 6.95
CA PRO A 441 -0.47 18.57 5.82
C PRO A 441 -0.76 17.08 5.53
N ALA A 442 -1.95 16.81 5.01
CA ALA A 442 -2.36 15.50 4.52
C ALA A 442 -3.48 15.67 3.47
N PRO A 443 -3.46 14.94 2.34
CA PRO A 443 -2.47 13.97 1.94
C PRO A 443 -1.22 14.62 1.30
N VAL A 444 -0.05 14.06 1.57
CA VAL A 444 1.21 14.43 0.89
C VAL A 444 1.62 13.28 -0.03
N MET A 445 2.11 13.59 -1.24
CA MET A 445 2.60 12.55 -2.16
C MET A 445 3.82 11.84 -1.57
N ALA A 446 3.80 10.50 -1.55
CA ALA A 446 4.93 9.72 -1.07
C ALA A 446 6.14 9.91 -2.01
N SER A 447 7.35 10.05 -1.47
CA SER A 447 8.56 10.27 -2.28
C SER A 447 8.80 9.11 -3.25
N PHE A 448 8.58 7.88 -2.78
CA PHE A 448 8.70 6.66 -3.57
C PHE A 448 7.64 6.55 -4.67
N SER A 449 6.48 7.21 -4.55
CA SER A 449 5.43 7.11 -5.56
C SER A 449 5.99 7.58 -6.90
N SER A 450 6.01 6.69 -7.88
CA SER A 450 6.48 6.99 -9.22
C SER A 450 5.70 8.16 -9.84
N ARG A 451 6.36 8.89 -10.74
CA ARG A 451 5.90 10.17 -11.29
C ARG A 451 5.82 10.14 -12.81
N GLY A 452 4.90 10.93 -13.36
CA GLY A 452 4.84 11.24 -14.78
C GLY A 452 6.06 12.03 -15.29
N PRO A 453 6.13 12.33 -16.59
CA PRO A 453 5.11 12.08 -17.61
C PRO A 453 4.96 10.59 -17.96
N ASN A 454 3.96 10.29 -18.79
CA ASN A 454 3.89 9.02 -19.50
C ASN A 454 4.93 9.04 -20.64
N ASN A 455 6.03 8.30 -20.49
CA ASN A 455 7.13 8.33 -21.46
C ASN A 455 6.76 7.78 -22.85
N ILE A 456 5.75 6.92 -22.94
CA ILE A 456 5.31 6.29 -24.19
C ILE A 456 4.33 7.18 -24.95
N GLN A 457 3.40 7.81 -24.23
CA GLN A 457 2.44 8.75 -24.80
C GLN A 457 2.27 9.97 -23.88
N PRO A 458 3.16 10.99 -23.97
CA PRO A 458 3.18 12.13 -23.05
C PRO A 458 1.88 12.95 -22.98
N SER A 459 1.06 12.92 -24.03
CA SER A 459 -0.26 13.58 -24.04
C SER A 459 -1.28 12.92 -23.10
N ILE A 460 -1.08 11.65 -22.71
CA ILE A 460 -1.96 10.91 -21.80
C ILE A 460 -1.28 10.85 -20.43
N LEU A 461 -1.64 11.83 -19.59
CA LEU A 461 -1.05 12.03 -18.26
C LEU A 461 -1.19 10.78 -17.38
N LYS A 462 -0.11 10.46 -16.66
CA LYS A 462 -0.02 9.37 -15.68
C LYS A 462 0.81 9.81 -14.47
N PRO A 463 0.55 9.29 -13.26
CA PRO A 463 -0.58 8.42 -12.88
C PRO A 463 -1.94 9.14 -12.95
N ASP A 464 -3.03 8.38 -13.02
CA ASP A 464 -4.39 8.92 -13.24
C ASP A 464 -5.00 9.54 -11.96
N VAL A 465 -4.67 8.99 -10.78
CA VAL A 465 -5.19 9.44 -9.47
C VAL A 465 -4.23 9.05 -8.34
N THR A 466 -4.36 9.65 -7.15
CA THR A 466 -3.67 9.23 -5.92
C THR A 466 -4.64 8.68 -4.88
N ALA A 467 -4.17 7.75 -4.05
CA ALA A 467 -4.90 7.25 -2.89
C ALA A 467 -3.94 6.90 -1.72
N PRO A 468 -4.43 6.69 -0.48
CA PRO A 468 -3.61 6.35 0.67
C PRO A 468 -2.75 5.09 0.43
N GLY A 469 -1.44 5.26 0.48
CA GLY A 469 -0.45 4.21 0.20
C GLY A 469 0.77 4.25 1.13
N VAL A 470 0.70 4.98 2.25
CA VAL A 470 1.75 5.06 3.28
C VAL A 470 1.17 4.63 4.62
N ASN A 471 1.91 3.84 5.40
CA ASN A 471 1.55 3.38 6.74
C ASN A 471 0.14 2.72 6.81
N ILE A 472 -0.25 1.94 5.79
CA ILE A 472 -1.58 1.32 5.66
C ILE A 472 -1.66 0.02 6.48
N LEU A 473 -2.64 -0.08 7.38
CA LEU A 473 -2.88 -1.23 8.25
C LEU A 473 -4.04 -2.08 7.72
N ALA A 474 -3.73 -3.28 7.21
CA ALA A 474 -4.69 -4.26 6.69
C ALA A 474 -4.35 -5.68 7.18
N ALA A 475 -5.05 -6.71 6.67
CA ALA A 475 -4.77 -8.09 7.09
C ALA A 475 -3.47 -8.63 6.51
N TYR A 476 -2.90 -9.64 7.17
CA TYR A 476 -1.59 -10.18 6.81
C TYR A 476 -1.53 -11.71 6.93
N SER A 477 -0.51 -12.32 6.32
CA SER A 477 -0.28 -13.76 6.42
C SER A 477 0.32 -14.11 7.79
N LEU A 478 -0.26 -15.09 8.48
CA LEU A 478 0.26 -15.56 9.77
C LEU A 478 1.60 -16.30 9.64
N PHE A 479 1.94 -16.75 8.43
CA PHE A 479 3.23 -17.38 8.08
C PHE A 479 4.35 -16.36 7.84
N ALA A 480 4.01 -15.12 7.50
CA ALA A 480 4.98 -14.07 7.24
C ALA A 480 5.54 -13.46 8.53
N SER A 481 6.81 -13.04 8.53
CA SER A 481 7.40 -12.23 9.60
C SER A 481 6.76 -10.86 9.62
N ALA A 482 6.70 -10.20 10.78
CA ALA A 482 6.28 -8.80 10.83
C ALA A 482 7.14 -7.93 9.88
N SER A 483 8.46 -8.16 9.86
CA SER A 483 9.41 -7.48 8.97
C SER A 483 9.55 -8.09 7.56
N ASN A 484 8.95 -9.24 7.26
CA ASN A 484 9.26 -10.04 6.05
C ASN A 484 10.76 -10.40 5.86
N LEU A 485 11.56 -10.44 6.93
CA LEU A 485 12.91 -11.03 6.92
C LEU A 485 12.85 -12.53 7.28
N LEU A 486 13.73 -13.36 6.70
CA LEU A 486 13.88 -14.76 7.10
C LEU A 486 14.40 -14.90 8.55
N THR A 487 15.28 -13.99 8.94
CA THR A 487 15.95 -13.94 10.26
C THR A 487 15.01 -13.49 11.37
N ASP A 488 13.98 -12.71 11.06
CA ASP A 488 12.89 -12.41 11.98
C ASP A 488 12.04 -13.66 12.15
N THR A 489 11.94 -14.18 13.38
CA THR A 489 11.15 -15.37 13.75
C THR A 489 9.77 -15.02 14.32
N ARG A 490 9.45 -13.74 14.52
CA ARG A 490 8.16 -13.31 15.07
C ARG A 490 7.06 -13.56 14.04
N ARG A 491 6.07 -14.41 14.37
CA ARG A 491 4.97 -14.85 13.48
C ARG A 491 3.61 -14.65 14.13
N GLY A 492 2.54 -14.92 13.36
CA GLY A 492 1.18 -14.94 13.90
C GLY A 492 0.50 -13.57 14.00
N PHE A 493 1.04 -12.52 13.38
CA PHE A 493 0.39 -11.20 13.33
C PHE A 493 -0.74 -11.20 12.28
N PRO A 494 -2.03 -11.08 12.67
CA PRO A 494 -3.15 -11.12 11.72
C PRO A 494 -3.28 -9.84 10.88
N PHE A 495 -2.57 -8.78 11.25
CA PHE A 495 -2.56 -7.47 10.58
C PHE A 495 -1.13 -6.94 10.53
N ASN A 496 -0.80 -6.17 9.49
CA ASN A 496 0.50 -5.52 9.36
C ASN A 496 0.37 -4.14 8.70
N VAL A 497 1.38 -3.30 8.91
CA VAL A 497 1.50 -1.97 8.30
C VAL A 497 2.43 -2.05 7.09
N MET A 498 1.97 -1.57 5.95
CA MET A 498 2.73 -1.58 4.69
C MET A 498 2.56 -0.25 3.92
N GLN A 499 3.45 -0.02 2.98
CA GLN A 499 3.52 1.17 2.14
C GLN A 499 3.92 0.79 0.71
N GLY A 500 3.45 1.60 -0.25
CA GLY A 500 3.68 1.42 -1.67
C GLY A 500 2.45 1.83 -2.48
N THR A 501 2.61 2.04 -3.78
CA THR A 501 1.47 2.13 -4.72
C THR A 501 0.63 0.85 -4.68
N SER A 502 1.25 -0.28 -4.30
CA SER A 502 0.59 -1.56 -4.01
C SER A 502 -0.54 -1.46 -2.97
N MET A 503 -0.49 -0.49 -2.05
CA MET A 503 -1.52 -0.26 -1.03
C MET A 503 -2.54 0.82 -1.44
N SER A 504 -2.20 1.72 -2.37
CA SER A 504 -3.14 2.72 -2.88
C SER A 504 -4.01 2.19 -4.04
N CYS A 505 -3.45 1.35 -4.92
CA CYS A 505 -4.19 0.59 -5.95
C CYS A 505 -5.47 -0.09 -5.42
N PRO A 506 -5.42 -0.93 -4.36
CA PRO A 506 -6.60 -1.57 -3.81
C PRO A 506 -7.58 -0.59 -3.13
N HIS A 507 -7.17 0.62 -2.73
CA HIS A 507 -8.14 1.65 -2.32
C HIS A 507 -8.99 2.09 -3.52
N VAL A 508 -8.39 2.38 -4.68
CA VAL A 508 -9.15 2.76 -5.88
C VAL A 508 -10.02 1.59 -6.38
N ALA A 509 -9.51 0.36 -6.39
CA ALA A 509 -10.31 -0.83 -6.73
C ALA A 509 -11.49 -1.03 -5.76
N GLY A 510 -11.29 -0.74 -4.46
CA GLY A 510 -12.33 -0.79 -3.44
C GLY A 510 -13.44 0.26 -3.64
N ILE A 511 -13.10 1.49 -4.06
CA ILE A 511 -14.06 2.55 -4.43
C ILE A 511 -14.81 2.16 -5.71
N ALA A 512 -14.06 1.76 -6.74
CA ALA A 512 -14.63 1.38 -8.03
C ALA A 512 -15.58 0.18 -7.90
N GLY A 513 -15.35 -0.72 -6.93
CA GLY A 513 -16.29 -1.76 -6.55
C GLY A 513 -17.65 -1.22 -6.06
N LEU A 514 -17.67 -0.19 -5.20
CA LEU A 514 -18.91 0.47 -4.76
C LEU A 514 -19.64 1.13 -5.94
N ILE A 515 -18.89 1.80 -6.82
CA ILE A 515 -19.45 2.46 -8.01
C ILE A 515 -20.04 1.40 -8.95
N LYS A 516 -19.38 0.26 -9.18
CA LYS A 516 -19.93 -0.85 -9.99
C LYS A 516 -21.15 -1.51 -9.34
N THR A 517 -21.26 -1.54 -8.00
CA THR A 517 -22.47 -2.01 -7.31
C THR A 517 -23.64 -1.01 -7.41
N LEU A 518 -23.36 0.30 -7.39
CA LEU A 518 -24.36 1.36 -7.55
C LEU A 518 -24.81 1.55 -9.02
N HIS A 519 -23.87 1.41 -9.96
CA HIS A 519 -24.06 1.58 -11.40
C HIS A 519 -23.51 0.35 -12.18
N PRO A 520 -24.21 -0.81 -12.17
CA PRO A 520 -23.71 -2.04 -12.79
C PRO A 520 -23.37 -1.91 -14.29
N ASN A 521 -24.14 -1.08 -15.00
CA ASN A 521 -24.03 -0.90 -16.45
C ASN A 521 -22.94 0.11 -16.86
N TRP A 522 -22.28 0.79 -15.90
CA TRP A 522 -21.19 1.72 -16.25
C TRP A 522 -19.95 0.97 -16.76
N SER A 523 -19.32 1.57 -17.77
CA SER A 523 -18.07 1.11 -18.37
C SER A 523 -16.86 1.38 -17.46
N PRO A 524 -15.72 0.70 -17.65
CA PRO A 524 -14.48 1.00 -16.94
C PRO A 524 -14.06 2.47 -17.10
N ALA A 525 -14.26 3.03 -18.30
CA ALA A 525 -13.99 4.43 -18.60
C ALA A 525 -14.90 5.40 -17.81
N ALA A 526 -16.20 5.09 -17.68
CA ALA A 526 -17.12 5.90 -16.89
C ALA A 526 -16.77 5.87 -15.38
N ILE A 527 -16.38 4.70 -14.85
CA ILE A 527 -15.96 4.55 -13.45
C ILE A 527 -14.63 5.26 -13.17
N LYS A 528 -13.65 5.14 -14.08
CA LYS A 528 -12.39 5.87 -14.05
C LYS A 528 -12.62 7.38 -14.09
N SER A 529 -13.42 7.85 -15.05
CA SER A 529 -13.82 9.26 -15.20
C SER A 529 -14.48 9.81 -13.93
N ALA A 530 -15.45 9.10 -13.36
CA ALA A 530 -16.14 9.52 -12.14
C ALA A 530 -15.19 9.65 -10.93
N ILE A 531 -14.21 8.76 -10.79
CA ILE A 531 -13.21 8.83 -9.69
C ILE A 531 -12.19 9.96 -9.94
N MET A 532 -11.74 10.16 -11.18
CA MET A 532 -10.77 11.21 -11.53
C MET A 532 -11.39 12.61 -11.38
N THR A 533 -12.58 12.83 -11.96
CA THR A 533 -13.27 14.14 -11.97
C THR A 533 -13.86 14.56 -10.62
N THR A 534 -13.98 13.64 -9.66
CA THR A 534 -14.37 13.96 -8.26
C THR A 534 -13.19 13.92 -7.28
N GLY A 535 -11.95 13.78 -7.78
CA GLY A 535 -10.73 13.81 -6.98
C GLY A 535 -10.46 15.19 -6.34
N ILE A 536 -10.04 15.19 -5.06
CA ILE A 536 -9.77 16.43 -4.31
C ILE A 536 -8.37 16.96 -4.63
N VAL A 537 -8.29 18.01 -5.45
CA VAL A 537 -7.02 18.69 -5.82
C VAL A 537 -6.45 19.53 -4.66
N SER A 538 -7.32 20.18 -3.87
CA SER A 538 -6.98 21.28 -2.94
C SER A 538 -6.20 20.91 -1.68
N LEU A 539 -5.77 19.65 -1.53
CA LEU A 539 -5.08 19.16 -0.32
C LEU A 539 -3.67 18.61 -0.57
N ILE A 540 -3.24 18.43 -1.84
CA ILE A 540 -1.93 17.86 -2.17
C ILE A 540 -0.84 18.95 -2.09
N THR A 541 -0.33 19.23 -0.88
CA THR A 541 0.74 20.22 -0.70
C THR A 541 2.03 19.77 -1.38
N HIS A 542 2.38 20.40 -2.49
CA HIS A 542 3.68 20.26 -3.14
C HIS A 542 4.74 21.04 -2.35
N THR A 543 5.25 20.43 -1.28
CA THR A 543 6.48 20.90 -0.61
C THR A 543 7.71 20.26 -1.26
N ASP A 544 7.90 20.52 -2.56
CA ASP A 544 9.16 20.45 -3.32
C ASP A 544 8.93 21.21 -4.65
N THR A 545 9.96 21.89 -5.17
CA THR A 545 9.80 23.06 -6.06
C THR A 545 9.69 22.77 -7.56
N TYR A 546 9.06 23.73 -8.26
CA TYR A 546 9.02 23.95 -9.72
C TYR A 546 8.44 22.86 -10.63
N ILE A 547 7.21 23.11 -11.10
CA ILE A 547 6.94 23.14 -12.55
C ILE A 547 6.45 24.56 -12.87
N GLY A 548 7.27 25.35 -13.58
CA GLY A 548 6.86 26.63 -14.17
C GLY A 548 6.54 26.42 -15.64
N ALA A 549 5.31 26.70 -16.06
CA ALA A 549 4.87 26.48 -17.45
C ALA A 549 3.71 27.43 -17.85
N HIS A 550 3.97 28.74 -17.81
CA HIS A 550 3.21 29.77 -18.54
C HIS A 550 4.14 30.98 -18.75
N PRO A 551 3.95 31.83 -19.79
CA PRO A 551 2.95 31.72 -20.86
C PRO A 551 3.54 31.72 -22.29
N THR A 552 2.81 31.08 -23.21
CA THR A 552 2.40 31.65 -24.51
C THR A 552 1.00 31.13 -24.78
#